data_AF-A0A845F0V4-F1
#
_entry.id   AF-A0A845F0V4-F1
#
_cell.length_a   1.000
_cell.length_b   1.000
_cell.length_c   1.000
_cell.angle_alpha   90.00
_cell.angle_beta   90.00
_cell.angle_gamma   90.00
#
_symmetry.space_group_name_H-M   'P 1'
#
loop_
_entity.id
_entity.type
_entity.pdbx_description
1 polymer ?
#
loop_
_entity_poly.entity_id
_entity_poly.type
_entity_poly.pdbx_seq_one_letter_code
_entity_poly.pdbx_strand_id
1 'polypeptide(L)'
;MGFGFKRKQKDERVTNLQNKIYREMYILIVAICALSVLYKQFLVEGGTQHLWTEIIIFSVSSLYYLIRSTMLGIFSDEVEMHDRSSKMSFSKRNFLISLFFGVGFSLFLAIRNSLMYGEGTQETIYFFLTILFFCLVIYIPVLFGIMVLPYAKAKYKSDKINERELEEMDDEDVR
;
A
#
# COMPACT_ATOMS: atom_id res chain seq x y z
N MET A 1 32.57 -11.23 35.20
CA MET A 1 32.41 -9.78 34.96
C MET A 1 31.29 -9.59 33.95
N GLY A 2 30.07 -9.30 34.42
CA GLY A 2 28.94 -9.04 33.53
C GLY A 2 29.03 -7.63 32.96
N PHE A 3 29.16 -7.51 31.64
CA PHE A 3 29.01 -6.24 30.93
C PHE A 3 27.53 -5.84 30.95
N GLY A 4 27.11 -5.19 32.03
CA GLY A 4 25.80 -4.56 32.13
C GLY A 4 25.76 -3.31 31.26
N PHE A 5 25.25 -3.43 30.03
CA PHE A 5 24.85 -2.26 29.26
C PHE A 5 23.68 -1.59 29.96
N LYS A 6 23.96 -0.58 30.80
CA LYS A 6 22.93 0.32 31.32
C LYS A 6 22.23 0.97 30.13
N ARG A 7 20.96 0.64 29.90
CA ARG A 7 20.10 1.36 28.95
C ARG A 7 20.09 2.83 29.37
N LYS A 8 20.77 3.70 28.62
CA LYS A 8 20.62 5.15 28.78
C LYS A 8 19.17 5.48 28.48
N GLN A 9 18.44 5.95 29.48
CA GLN A 9 17.08 6.45 29.33
C GLN A 9 17.13 7.57 28.28
N LYS A 10 16.62 7.29 27.09
CA LYS A 10 16.51 8.28 26.02
C LYS A 10 15.33 9.17 26.33
N ASP A 11 15.49 10.47 26.13
CA ASP A 11 14.40 11.43 26.27
C ASP A 11 13.31 11.11 25.24
N GLU A 12 12.10 10.85 25.72
CA GLU A 12 10.93 10.55 24.90
C GLU A 12 10.59 11.71 23.96
N ARG A 13 10.80 12.96 24.41
CA ARG A 13 10.59 14.15 23.58
C ARG A 13 11.53 14.17 22.37
N VAL A 14 12.81 13.86 22.59
CA VAL A 14 13.81 13.80 21.52
C VAL A 14 13.49 12.66 20.56
N THR A 15 13.10 11.50 21.08
CA THR A 15 12.73 10.33 20.27
C THR A 15 11.50 10.61 19.41
N ASN A 16 10.47 11.27 19.96
CA ASN A 16 9.26 11.65 19.23
C ASN A 16 9.56 12.65 18.11
N LEU A 17 10.43 13.64 18.36
CA LEU A 17 10.87 14.58 17.34
C LEU A 17 11.68 13.88 16.23
N GLN A 18 12.56 12.95 16.57
CA GLN A 18 13.31 12.16 15.58
C GLN A 18 12.36 11.32 14.72
N ASN A 19 11.38 10.64 15.32
CA ASN A 19 10.38 9.86 14.59
C ASN A 19 9.55 10.72 13.63
N LYS A 20 9.21 11.95 14.03
CA LYS A 20 8.54 12.90 13.14
C LYS A 20 9.40 13.26 11.92
N ILE A 21 10.68 13.57 12.14
CA ILE A 21 11.62 13.87 11.05
C ILE A 21 11.79 12.66 10.12
N TYR A 22 11.90 11.43 10.66
CA TYR A 22 11.99 10.23 9.84
C TYR A 22 10.74 10.00 8.99
N ARG A 23 9.55 10.28 9.53
CA ARG A 23 8.30 10.21 8.77
C ARG A 23 8.26 11.25 7.65
N GLU A 24 8.68 12.49 7.91
CA GLU A 24 8.74 13.55 6.90
C GLU A 24 9.74 13.19 5.79
N MET A 25 10.93 12.71 6.16
CA MET A 25 11.96 12.26 5.22
C MET A 25 11.46 11.10 4.35
N TYR A 26 10.75 10.13 4.93
CA TYR A 26 10.13 9.04 4.19
C TYR A 26 9.14 9.56 3.14
N ILE A 27 8.23 10.45 3.54
CA ILE A 27 7.25 11.05 2.63
C ILE A 27 7.94 11.80 1.48
N LEU A 28 9.01 12.55 1.78
CA LEU A 28 9.80 13.26 0.77
C LEU A 28 10.47 12.31 -0.23
N ILE A 29 11.11 11.24 0.24
CA ILE A 29 11.75 10.24 -0.63
C ILE A 29 10.72 9.59 -1.55
N VAL A 30 9.57 9.19 -1.00
CA VAL A 30 8.48 8.58 -1.76
C VAL A 30 7.93 9.57 -2.80
N ALA A 31 7.74 10.83 -2.43
CA ALA A 31 7.26 11.87 -3.35
C ALA A 31 8.23 12.12 -4.51
N ILE A 32 9.54 12.20 -4.22
CA ILE A 32 10.58 12.37 -5.26
C ILE A 32 10.61 11.15 -6.18
N CYS A 33 10.53 9.93 -5.64
CA CYS A 33 10.47 8.71 -6.46
C CYS A 33 9.22 8.70 -7.34
N ALA A 34 8.06 9.06 -6.81
CA ALA A 34 6.82 9.13 -7.58
C ALA A 34 6.90 10.17 -8.71
N LEU A 35 7.43 11.36 -8.43
CA LEU A 35 7.67 12.39 -9.45
C LEU A 35 8.69 11.94 -10.50
N SER A 36 9.75 11.23 -10.12
CA SER A 36 10.73 10.67 -11.05
C SER A 36 10.07 9.67 -12.02
N VAL A 37 9.21 8.78 -11.50
CA VAL A 37 8.45 7.82 -12.34
C VAL A 37 7.55 8.56 -13.32
N LEU A 38 6.77 9.55 -12.86
CA LEU A 38 5.89 10.32 -13.74
C LEU A 38 6.69 11.08 -14.82
N TYR A 39 7.81 11.69 -14.42
CA TYR A 39 8.68 12.41 -15.36
C TYR A 39 9.22 11.48 -16.46
N LYS A 40 9.80 10.34 -16.09
CA LYS A 40 10.34 9.35 -17.04
C LYS A 40 9.24 8.71 -17.91
N GLN A 41 8.03 8.54 -17.39
CA GLN A 41 6.93 7.91 -18.12
C GLN A 41 6.31 8.82 -19.19
N PHE A 42 6.26 10.14 -18.97
CA PHE A 42 5.54 11.07 -19.85
C PHE A 42 6.44 12.03 -20.63
N LEU A 43 7.64 12.35 -20.14
CA LEU A 43 8.49 13.40 -20.73
C LEU A 43 9.76 12.85 -21.41
N VAL A 44 10.10 11.58 -21.20
CA VAL A 44 11.34 10.98 -21.74
C VAL A 44 11.01 9.88 -22.74
N GLU A 45 11.40 10.06 -24.00
CA GLU A 45 11.30 9.02 -25.03
C GLU A 45 12.24 7.84 -24.67
N GLY A 46 11.68 6.64 -24.48
CA GLY A 46 12.43 5.45 -24.02
C GLY A 46 12.61 5.34 -22.50
N GLY A 47 12.01 6.24 -21.71
CA GLY A 47 12.21 6.34 -20.25
C GLY A 47 11.77 5.13 -19.41
N THR A 48 11.10 4.14 -20.00
CA THR A 48 10.64 2.93 -19.31
C THR A 48 11.77 1.96 -18.96
N GLN A 49 12.93 2.04 -19.63
CA GLN A 49 14.07 1.14 -19.38
C GLN A 49 14.72 1.34 -18.01
N HIS A 50 14.55 2.49 -17.37
CA HIS A 50 15.25 2.86 -16.12
C HIS A 50 14.30 3.20 -14.96
N LEU A 51 13.13 2.57 -14.88
CA LEU A 51 12.16 2.75 -13.78
C LEU A 51 12.33 1.75 -12.63
N TRP A 52 13.19 0.75 -12.80
CA TRP A 52 13.34 -0.35 -11.85
C TRP A 52 13.74 0.11 -10.44
N THR A 53 14.64 1.08 -10.35
CA THR A 53 15.13 1.60 -9.06
C THR A 53 14.02 2.23 -8.23
N GLU A 54 13.20 3.08 -8.83
CA GLU A 54 12.09 3.77 -8.17
C GLU A 54 11.00 2.78 -7.77
N ILE A 55 10.69 1.82 -8.63
CA ILE A 55 9.71 0.76 -8.35
C ILE A 55 10.19 -0.10 -7.18
N ILE A 56 11.49 -0.46 -7.14
CA ILE A 56 12.09 -1.23 -6.04
C ILE A 56 12.00 -0.44 -4.73
N ILE A 57 12.41 0.83 -4.73
CA ILE A 57 12.35 1.68 -3.53
C ILE A 57 10.91 1.76 -3.01
N PHE A 58 9.94 2.02 -3.88
CA PHE A 58 8.53 2.14 -3.51
C PHE A 58 7.97 0.81 -2.96
N SER A 59 8.25 -0.30 -3.65
CA SER A 59 7.71 -1.61 -3.31
C SER A 59 8.34 -2.18 -2.06
N VAL A 60 9.67 -2.16 -1.94
CA VAL A 60 10.40 -2.71 -0.79
C VAL A 60 10.10 -1.91 0.47
N SER A 61 10.08 -0.58 0.40
CA SER A 61 9.78 0.25 1.57
C SER A 61 8.33 0.06 2.06
N SER A 62 7.36 0.03 1.15
CA SER A 62 5.96 -0.22 1.49
C SER A 62 5.77 -1.61 2.10
N LEU A 63 6.42 -2.63 1.52
CA LEU A 63 6.34 -4.00 2.02
C LEU A 63 7.02 -4.14 3.39
N TYR A 64 8.19 -3.52 3.57
CA TYR A 64 8.89 -3.51 4.85
C TYR A 64 8.03 -2.87 5.94
N TYR A 65 7.41 -1.72 5.66
CA TYR A 65 6.49 -1.07 6.59
C TYR A 65 5.34 -2.01 6.97
N LEU A 66 4.64 -2.58 5.97
CA LEU A 66 3.51 -3.48 6.20
C LEU A 66 3.89 -4.69 7.07
N ILE A 67 5.01 -5.34 6.76
CA ILE A 67 5.48 -6.50 7.52
C ILE A 67 5.83 -6.09 8.94
N ARG A 68 6.57 -4.99 9.11
CA ARG A 68 7.05 -4.55 10.41
C ARG A 68 5.91 -4.06 11.31
N SER A 69 4.97 -3.28 10.78
CA SER A 69 3.80 -2.81 11.54
C SER A 69 2.90 -3.97 11.96
N THR A 70 2.72 -4.97 11.10
CA THR A 70 1.99 -6.19 11.44
C THR A 70 2.68 -6.98 12.55
N MET A 71 4.01 -7.15 12.47
CA MET A 71 4.78 -7.90 13.47
C MET A 71 4.84 -7.23 14.83
N LEU A 72 4.59 -5.93 14.89
CA LEU A 72 4.59 -5.16 16.13
C LEU A 72 3.17 -4.94 16.68
N GLY A 73 2.12 -5.51 16.07
CA GLY A 73 0.75 -5.30 16.54
C GLY A 73 0.12 -3.95 16.15
N ILE A 74 0.97 -2.95 15.89
CA ILE A 74 0.61 -1.55 15.56
C ILE A 74 -0.33 -1.46 14.35
N PHE A 75 -0.26 -2.38 13.39
CA PHE A 75 -1.12 -2.34 12.21
C PHE A 75 -2.61 -2.43 12.58
N SER A 76 -2.98 -3.25 13.56
CA SER A 76 -4.38 -3.33 13.99
C SER A 76 -4.82 -2.06 14.70
N ASP A 77 -3.98 -1.53 15.60
CA ASP A 77 -4.23 -0.29 16.33
C ASP A 77 -4.42 0.90 15.38
N GLU A 78 -3.62 0.98 14.31
CA GLU A 78 -3.74 1.99 13.26
C GLU A 78 -5.09 1.90 12.55
N VAL A 79 -5.54 0.69 12.21
CA VAL A 79 -6.83 0.44 11.56
C VAL A 79 -7.98 0.80 12.50
N GLU A 80 -7.90 0.40 13.77
CA GLU A 80 -8.94 0.70 14.75
C GLU A 80 -9.02 2.20 15.03
N MET A 81 -7.88 2.87 15.23
CA MET A 81 -7.81 4.31 15.42
C MET A 81 -8.37 5.06 14.20
N HIS A 82 -8.06 4.61 12.99
CA HIS A 82 -8.64 5.16 11.77
C HIS A 82 -10.17 4.95 11.75
N ASP A 83 -10.66 3.75 12.04
CA ASP A 83 -12.09 3.44 11.98
C ASP A 83 -12.89 4.16 13.08
N ARG A 84 -12.28 4.46 14.23
CA ARG A 84 -12.86 5.31 15.28
C ARG A 84 -12.91 6.79 14.89
N SER A 85 -11.90 7.29 14.17
CA SER A 85 -11.77 8.71 13.81
C SER A 85 -12.40 9.06 12.46
N SER A 86 -12.60 8.09 11.58
CA SER A 86 -13.07 8.27 10.20
C SER A 86 -14.51 7.79 10.04
N LYS A 87 -15.30 8.52 9.24
CA LYS A 87 -16.65 8.07 8.82
C LYS A 87 -16.62 6.85 7.90
N MET A 88 -15.50 6.59 7.23
CA MET A 88 -15.35 5.49 6.28
C MET A 88 -14.32 4.51 6.80
N SER A 89 -14.73 3.24 6.94
CA SER A 89 -13.83 2.19 7.40
C SER A 89 -12.68 1.94 6.40
N PHE A 90 -11.55 1.50 6.93
CA PHE A 90 -10.34 1.23 6.15
C PHE A 90 -10.60 0.23 5.02
N SER A 91 -11.42 -0.80 5.29
CA SER A 91 -11.84 -1.80 4.30
C SER A 91 -12.68 -1.19 3.16
N LYS A 92 -13.66 -0.33 3.48
CA LYS A 92 -14.47 0.36 2.46
C LYS A 92 -13.63 1.28 1.60
N ARG A 93 -12.66 1.98 2.21
CA ARG A 93 -11.70 2.82 1.48
C ARG A 93 -10.89 2.00 0.49
N ASN A 94 -10.31 0.87 0.91
CA ASN A 94 -9.53 -0.01 0.04
C ASN A 94 -10.39 -0.61 -1.09
N PHE A 95 -11.65 -0.95 -0.81
CA PHE A 95 -12.60 -1.38 -1.85
C PHE A 95 -12.85 -0.28 -2.89
N LEU A 96 -13.14 0.95 -2.47
CA LEU A 96 -13.37 2.06 -3.40
C LEU A 96 -12.12 2.39 -4.23
N ILE A 97 -10.94 2.36 -3.61
CA ILE A 97 -9.67 2.59 -4.30
C ILE A 97 -9.43 1.49 -5.35
N SER A 98 -9.57 0.22 -4.99
CA SER A 98 -9.38 -0.89 -5.93
C SER A 98 -10.40 -0.86 -7.07
N LEU A 99 -11.66 -0.50 -6.80
CA LEU A 99 -12.68 -0.31 -7.83
C LEU A 99 -12.32 0.84 -8.77
N PHE A 100 -11.94 2.01 -8.23
CA PHE A 100 -11.55 3.18 -9.01
C PHE A 100 -10.37 2.86 -9.93
N PHE A 101 -9.31 2.26 -9.39
CA PHE A 101 -8.15 1.86 -10.20
C PHE A 101 -8.50 0.76 -11.20
N GLY A 102 -9.32 -0.23 -10.85
CA GLY A 102 -9.71 -1.30 -11.77
C GLY A 102 -10.53 -0.82 -12.95
N VAL A 103 -11.48 0.07 -12.71
CA VAL A 103 -12.26 0.71 -13.78
C VAL A 103 -11.35 1.63 -14.62
N GLY A 104 -10.52 2.45 -13.98
CA GLY A 104 -9.59 3.34 -14.66
C GLY A 104 -8.61 2.61 -15.57
N PHE A 105 -7.97 1.54 -15.08
CA PHE A 105 -7.06 0.70 -15.87
C PHE A 105 -7.79 0.03 -17.04
N SER A 106 -8.99 -0.50 -16.79
CA SER A 106 -9.79 -1.17 -17.82
C SER A 106 -10.18 -0.22 -18.94
N LEU A 107 -10.61 1.01 -18.61
CA LEU A 107 -10.91 2.04 -19.58
C LEU A 107 -9.69 2.45 -20.38
N PHE A 108 -8.57 2.72 -19.70
CA PHE A 108 -7.33 3.10 -20.36
C PHE A 108 -6.87 2.03 -21.37
N LEU A 109 -6.87 0.76 -20.97
CA LEU A 109 -6.51 -0.34 -21.85
C LEU A 109 -7.51 -0.52 -22.99
N ALA A 110 -8.82 -0.44 -22.71
CA ALA A 110 -9.84 -0.57 -23.74
C ALA A 110 -9.70 0.54 -24.81
N ILE A 111 -9.56 1.80 -24.40
CA ILE A 111 -9.37 2.95 -25.31
C ILE A 111 -8.10 2.78 -26.13
N ARG A 112 -6.96 2.50 -25.47
CA ARG A 112 -5.68 2.37 -26.16
C ARG A 112 -5.77 1.25 -27.19
N ASN A 113 -6.24 0.07 -26.80
CA ASN A 113 -6.24 -1.08 -27.69
C ASN A 113 -7.26 -0.92 -28.84
N SER A 114 -8.45 -0.36 -28.58
CA SER A 114 -9.42 -0.12 -29.65
C SER A 114 -8.88 0.87 -30.69
N LEU A 115 -8.17 1.92 -30.26
CA LEU A 115 -7.57 2.90 -31.18
C LEU A 115 -6.38 2.35 -31.97
N MET A 116 -5.63 1.39 -31.43
CA MET A 116 -4.49 0.80 -32.16
C MET A 116 -4.91 -0.29 -33.15
N TYR A 117 -5.94 -1.07 -32.81
CA TYR A 117 -6.28 -2.30 -33.54
C TYR A 117 -7.64 -2.27 -34.23
N GLY A 118 -8.46 -1.23 -34.04
CA GLY A 118 -9.75 -1.12 -34.70
C GLY A 118 -9.62 -0.63 -36.15
N GLU A 119 -9.97 -1.48 -37.12
CA GLU A 119 -10.04 -1.08 -38.52
C GLU A 119 -11.46 -0.59 -38.85
N GLY A 120 -11.67 0.73 -38.70
CA GLY A 120 -12.94 1.38 -38.96
C GLY A 120 -13.87 1.52 -37.74
N THR A 121 -14.93 2.31 -37.90
CA THR A 121 -15.74 2.80 -36.76
C THR A 121 -16.50 1.69 -36.04
N GLN A 122 -17.12 0.76 -36.77
CA GLN A 122 -17.90 -0.31 -36.16
C GLN A 122 -17.01 -1.34 -35.44
N GLU A 123 -15.88 -1.72 -36.04
CA GLU A 123 -14.93 -2.64 -35.42
C GLU A 123 -14.29 -2.03 -34.18
N THR A 124 -13.93 -0.74 -34.22
CA THR A 124 -13.37 -0.03 -33.06
C THR A 124 -14.31 -0.07 -31.85
N ILE A 125 -15.61 0.15 -32.07
CA ILE A 125 -16.61 0.10 -31.00
C ILE A 125 -16.74 -1.33 -30.45
N TYR A 126 -16.78 -2.33 -31.32
CA TYR A 126 -16.87 -3.73 -30.90
C TYR A 126 -15.64 -4.18 -30.10
N PHE A 127 -14.44 -3.83 -30.58
CA PHE A 127 -13.18 -4.08 -29.88
C PHE A 127 -13.14 -3.37 -28.53
N PHE A 128 -13.54 -2.10 -28.46
CA PHE A 128 -13.59 -1.34 -27.23
C PHE A 128 -14.48 -2.03 -26.18
N LEU A 129 -15.73 -2.38 -26.53
CA LEU A 129 -16.67 -3.01 -25.60
C LEU A 129 -16.19 -4.39 -25.15
N THR A 130 -15.64 -5.18 -26.07
CA THR A 130 -15.11 -6.51 -25.77
C THR A 130 -13.94 -6.41 -24.78
N ILE A 131 -12.93 -5.60 -25.09
CA ILE A 131 -11.75 -5.43 -24.23
C ILE A 131 -12.15 -4.84 -22.89
N LEU A 132 -13.04 -3.82 -22.87
CA LEU A 132 -13.53 -3.23 -21.64
C LEU A 132 -14.19 -4.27 -20.74
N PHE A 133 -15.07 -5.12 -21.30
CA PHE A 133 -15.74 -6.17 -20.53
C PHE A 133 -14.74 -7.15 -19.92
N PHE A 134 -13.82 -7.71 -20.73
CA PHE A 134 -12.80 -8.64 -20.22
C PHE A 134 -11.88 -8.00 -19.19
N CYS A 135 -11.45 -6.75 -19.43
CA CYS A 135 -10.62 -6.00 -18.50
C CYS A 135 -11.34 -5.77 -17.17
N LEU A 136 -12.62 -5.37 -17.16
CA LEU A 136 -13.37 -5.18 -15.92
C LEU A 136 -13.51 -6.48 -15.13
N VAL A 137 -13.83 -7.59 -15.81
CA VAL A 137 -13.98 -8.91 -15.19
C VAL A 137 -12.67 -9.42 -14.59
N ILE A 138 -11.51 -9.09 -15.19
CA ILE A 138 -10.21 -9.57 -14.72
C ILE A 138 -9.57 -8.60 -13.71
N TYR A 139 -9.45 -7.32 -14.06
CA TYR A 139 -8.67 -6.37 -13.26
C TYR A 139 -9.36 -5.95 -11.97
N ILE A 140 -10.70 -5.87 -11.92
CA ILE A 140 -11.40 -5.52 -10.68
C ILE A 140 -11.16 -6.60 -9.60
N PRO A 141 -11.42 -7.90 -9.84
CA PRO A 141 -11.15 -8.94 -8.84
C PRO A 141 -9.67 -9.06 -8.49
N VAL A 142 -8.77 -8.93 -9.47
CA VAL A 142 -7.32 -8.99 -9.23
C VAL A 142 -6.87 -7.85 -8.32
N LEU A 143 -7.24 -6.61 -8.61
CA LEU A 143 -6.86 -5.46 -7.78
C LEU A 143 -7.52 -5.50 -6.41
N PHE A 144 -8.79 -5.94 -6.34
CA PHE A 144 -9.46 -6.19 -5.07
C PHE A 144 -8.69 -7.24 -4.24
N GLY A 145 -8.28 -8.35 -4.85
CA GLY A 145 -7.48 -9.39 -4.20
C GLY A 145 -6.13 -8.86 -3.70
N ILE A 146 -5.43 -8.08 -4.53
CA ILE A 146 -4.13 -7.47 -4.17
C ILE A 146 -4.27 -6.47 -3.02
N MET A 147 -5.39 -5.75 -2.89
CA MET A 147 -5.58 -4.81 -1.78
C MET A 147 -6.15 -5.45 -0.52
N VAL A 148 -7.14 -6.34 -0.66
CA VAL A 148 -7.90 -6.86 0.48
C VAL A 148 -7.21 -8.05 1.13
N LEU A 149 -6.54 -8.93 0.37
CA LEU A 149 -5.88 -10.11 0.95
C LEU A 149 -4.70 -9.74 1.86
N PRO A 150 -3.76 -8.86 1.47
CA PRO A 150 -2.69 -8.45 2.37
C PRO A 150 -3.23 -7.72 3.59
N TYR A 151 -4.24 -6.87 3.43
CA TYR A 151 -4.90 -6.19 4.54
C TYR A 151 -5.51 -7.19 5.54
N ALA A 152 -6.29 -8.15 5.07
CA ALA A 152 -6.94 -9.14 5.94
C ALA A 152 -5.91 -10.01 6.67
N LYS A 153 -4.85 -10.45 5.97
CA LYS A 153 -3.75 -11.21 6.57
C LYS A 153 -2.96 -10.40 7.59
N ALA A 154 -2.65 -9.14 7.26
CA ALA A 154 -1.94 -8.23 8.15
C ALA A 154 -2.75 -7.98 9.42
N LYS A 155 -4.03 -7.63 9.28
CA LYS A 155 -4.93 -7.41 10.41
C LYS A 155 -5.01 -8.64 11.33
N TYR A 156 -5.34 -9.81 10.77
CA TYR A 156 -5.44 -11.05 11.55
C TYR A 156 -4.15 -11.40 12.31
N LYS A 157 -2.99 -11.23 11.66
CA LYS A 157 -1.70 -11.51 12.30
C LYS A 157 -1.37 -10.49 13.39
N SER A 158 -1.71 -9.23 13.17
CA SER A 158 -1.51 -8.15 14.11
C SER A 158 -2.39 -8.32 15.35
N ASP A 159 -3.69 -8.63 15.16
CA ASP A 159 -4.64 -8.95 16.23
C ASP A 159 -4.12 -10.08 17.12
N LYS A 160 -3.65 -11.16 16.49
CA LYS A 160 -3.08 -12.31 17.21
C LYS A 160 -1.83 -11.98 18.03
N ILE A 161 -1.06 -10.96 17.63
CA ILE A 161 0.11 -10.51 18.39
C ILE A 161 -0.35 -9.70 19.60
N ASN A 162 -1.30 -8.78 19.41
CA ASN A 162 -1.88 -8.00 20.50
C ASN A 162 -2.54 -8.90 21.56
N GLU A 163 -3.31 -9.92 21.14
CA GLU A 163 -3.93 -10.89 22.05
C GLU A 163 -2.90 -11.62 22.91
N ARG A 164 -1.78 -12.05 22.31
CA ARG A 164 -0.70 -12.73 23.04
C ARG A 164 -0.01 -11.82 24.03
N GLU A 165 0.25 -10.57 23.67
CA GLU A 165 0.86 -9.60 24.58
C GLU A 165 -0.05 -9.31 25.77
N LEU A 166 -1.37 -9.27 25.57
CA LEU A 166 -2.34 -9.12 26.67
C LEU A 166 -2.37 -10.35 27.59
N GLU A 167 -2.39 -11.56 27.03
CA GLU A 167 -2.32 -12.80 27.82
C GLU A 167 -1.05 -12.90 28.67
N GLU A 168 0.11 -12.52 28.11
CA GLU A 168 1.39 -12.50 28.83
C GLU A 168 1.40 -11.49 29.98
N MET A 169 0.76 -10.33 29.81
CA MET A 169 0.65 -9.31 30.87
C MET A 169 -0.28 -9.77 32.01
N ASP A 170 -1.43 -10.36 31.68
CA ASP A 170 -2.38 -10.87 32.68
C ASP A 170 -1.76 -12.02 33.52
N ASP A 171 -0.95 -12.88 32.91
CA ASP A 171 -0.23 -13.96 33.61
C ASP A 171 0.91 -13.45 34.51
N GLU A 172 1.56 -12.33 34.16
CA GLU A 172 2.57 -11.68 35.02
C GLU A 172 1.94 -10.99 36.23
N ASP A 173 0.77 -10.36 36.08
CA ASP A 173 0.07 -9.68 37.19
C ASP A 173 -0.52 -10.65 38.24
N VAL A 174 -0.67 -11.94 37.88
CA VAL A 174 -1.19 -13.00 38.78
C VAL A 174 -0.06 -13.73 39.55
N ARG A 175 1.22 -13.53 39.22
CA ARG A 175 2.38 -14.17 39.86
C ARG A 175 3.06 -13.30 40.93
#